data_AF-A0A2V8G693-F1
#
_entry.id   AF-A0A2V8G693-F1
#
_cell.length_a   1.000
_cell.length_b   1.000
_cell.length_c   1.000
_cell.angle_alpha   90.00
_cell.angle_beta   90.00
_cell.angle_gamma   90.00
#
_symmetry.space_group_name_H-M   'P 1'
#
loop_
_entity.id
_entity.type
_entity.pdbx_description
1 polymer ?
#
loop_
_entity_poly.entity_id
_entity_poly.type
_entity_poly.pdbx_seq_one_letter_code
_entity_poly.pdbx_strand_id
1 'polypeptide(L)'
;MPVDFISRALALISPGHVELRKPSRLILSGDVRMPRIAGRVEPLGAVTRITLDVAPPSAHQISQESSRLILRFEADALDASLPSAAANDVLQGVHPGETPSTIALDLGPRFASFRATEEPGDRGATRLVIDLIAQPAQPPGATPPAPPAQPPPPEPPPLRACAARRARSRRT
;
A
#
# COMPACT_ATOMS: atom_id res chain seq x y z
N MET A 1 -32.74 -33.51 21.13
CA MET A 1 -33.15 -32.15 21.55
C MET A 1 -33.16 -31.24 20.31
N PRO A 2 -34.31 -30.63 19.95
CA PRO A 2 -34.41 -29.74 18.79
C PRO A 2 -33.59 -28.46 18.99
N VAL A 3 -32.89 -28.00 17.95
CA VAL A 3 -31.90 -26.91 18.01
C VAL A 3 -32.56 -25.54 18.25
N ASP A 4 -33.84 -25.39 17.90
CA ASP A 4 -34.66 -24.19 18.14
C ASP A 4 -34.86 -23.84 19.62
N PHE A 5 -34.66 -24.80 20.53
CA PHE A 5 -34.82 -24.57 21.97
C PHE A 5 -33.72 -23.67 22.54
N ILE A 6 -32.52 -23.70 21.94
CA ILE A 6 -31.35 -22.93 22.41
C ILE A 6 -31.51 -21.46 22.00
N SER A 7 -31.99 -21.17 20.79
CA SER A 7 -32.28 -19.81 20.33
C SER A 7 -33.37 -19.14 21.16
N ARG A 8 -34.39 -19.90 21.59
CA ARG A 8 -35.51 -19.37 22.40
C ARG A 8 -35.12 -19.16 23.87
N ALA A 9 -34.21 -19.98 24.41
CA ALA A 9 -33.72 -19.85 25.78
C ALA A 9 -32.71 -18.70 25.94
N LEU A 10 -31.86 -18.45 24.92
CA LEU A 10 -30.84 -17.39 24.97
C LEU A 10 -31.40 -15.99 24.74
N ALA A 11 -32.55 -15.85 24.07
CA ALA A 11 -33.24 -14.56 23.90
C ALA A 11 -33.82 -13.99 25.21
N LEU A 12 -33.95 -14.81 26.26
CA LEU A 12 -34.55 -14.41 27.56
C LEU A 12 -33.53 -13.85 28.56
N ILE A 13 -32.21 -13.94 28.28
CA ILE A 13 -31.15 -13.70 29.29
C ILE A 13 -30.07 -12.73 28.83
N SER A 14 -30.01 -12.38 27.54
CA SER A 14 -28.98 -11.47 27.03
C SER A 14 -29.57 -10.51 25.98
N PRO A 15 -29.36 -9.19 26.11
CA PRO A 15 -29.84 -8.22 25.12
C PRO A 15 -28.99 -8.18 23.84
N GLY A 16 -27.95 -9.03 23.72
CA GLY A 16 -27.01 -9.04 22.59
C GLY A 16 -27.32 -10.10 21.53
N HIS A 17 -27.10 -9.73 20.26
CA HIS A 17 -27.33 -10.57 19.08
C HIS A 17 -26.43 -11.83 19.08
N VAL A 18 -26.98 -12.99 18.70
CA VAL A 18 -26.27 -14.29 18.69
C VAL A 18 -26.27 -14.84 17.27
N GLU A 19 -25.08 -15.09 16.70
CA GLU A 19 -24.94 -15.67 15.35
C GLU A 19 -24.42 -17.11 15.42
N LEU A 20 -25.11 -18.03 14.73
CA LEU A 20 -24.76 -19.45 14.64
C LEU A 20 -24.18 -19.78 13.25
N ARG A 21 -22.91 -20.18 13.19
CA ARG A 21 -22.28 -20.63 11.93
C ARG A 21 -22.41 -22.15 11.81
N LYS A 22 -23.46 -22.62 11.11
CA LYS A 22 -23.74 -24.05 10.85
C LYS A 22 -22.57 -24.88 10.28
N PRO A 23 -21.72 -24.39 9.34
CA PRO A 23 -20.62 -25.20 8.83
C PRO A 23 -19.48 -25.41 9.85
N SER A 24 -19.36 -24.53 10.85
CA SER A 24 -18.25 -24.53 11.83
C SER A 24 -18.69 -24.81 13.27
N ARG A 25 -19.99 -25.04 13.52
CA ARG A 25 -20.60 -25.24 14.85
C ARG A 25 -20.22 -24.17 15.89
N LEU A 26 -19.99 -22.94 15.44
CA LEU A 26 -19.61 -21.81 16.29
C LEU A 26 -20.85 -20.98 16.66
N ILE A 27 -20.94 -20.61 17.95
CA ILE A 27 -21.94 -19.69 18.51
C ILE A 27 -21.20 -18.44 18.94
N LEU A 28 -21.43 -17.32 18.26
CA LEU A 28 -20.93 -16.01 18.68
C LEU A 28 -22.02 -15.33 19.52
N SER A 29 -21.66 -14.80 20.69
CA SER A 29 -22.58 -14.10 21.60
C SER A 29 -22.04 -12.71 21.91
N GLY A 30 -22.70 -11.66 21.41
CA GLY A 30 -22.30 -10.25 21.56
C GLY A 30 -22.40 -9.47 20.24
N ASP A 31 -22.23 -8.14 20.26
CA ASP A 31 -22.21 -7.26 19.08
C ASP A 31 -20.92 -7.43 18.25
N VAL A 32 -20.58 -8.67 17.91
CA VAL A 32 -19.35 -9.02 17.18
C VAL A 32 -19.51 -8.63 15.72
N ARG A 33 -18.63 -7.74 15.25
CA ARG A 33 -18.54 -7.36 13.84
C ARG A 33 -17.46 -8.21 13.16
N MET A 34 -17.89 -9.10 12.27
CA MET A 34 -17.00 -9.95 11.48
C MET A 34 -17.22 -9.78 9.97
N PRO A 35 -16.58 -8.79 9.33
CA PRO A 35 -16.65 -8.59 7.89
C PRO A 35 -16.04 -9.76 7.13
N ARG A 36 -16.69 -10.13 6.03
CA ARG A 36 -16.17 -11.08 5.06
C ARG A 36 -15.37 -10.33 4.03
N ILE A 37 -14.13 -10.79 3.81
CA ILE A 37 -13.22 -10.20 2.83
C ILE A 37 -12.88 -11.26 1.80
N ALA A 38 -13.28 -11.04 0.56
CA ALA A 38 -12.89 -11.87 -0.58
C ALA A 38 -11.87 -11.11 -1.43
N GLY A 39 -10.66 -11.64 -1.57
CA GLY A 39 -9.60 -10.99 -2.31
C GLY A 39 -9.31 -11.64 -3.66
N ARG A 40 -8.88 -10.82 -4.62
CA ARG A 40 -8.29 -11.26 -5.89
C ARG A 40 -7.04 -10.44 -6.17
N VAL A 41 -6.01 -11.09 -6.72
CA VAL A 41 -4.79 -10.44 -7.23
C VAL A 41 -4.71 -10.63 -8.73
N GLU A 42 -4.49 -9.54 -9.46
CA GLU A 42 -4.36 -9.49 -10.92
C GLU A 42 -3.07 -8.74 -11.28
N PRO A 43 -2.00 -9.45 -11.71
CA PRO A 43 -0.78 -8.80 -12.19
C PRO A 43 -0.99 -8.24 -13.61
N LEU A 44 -0.81 -6.92 -13.77
CA LEU A 44 -1.00 -6.15 -14.99
C LEU A 44 0.34 -5.59 -15.50
N GLY A 45 1.40 -6.41 -15.49
CA GLY A 45 2.75 -6.04 -15.90
C GLY A 45 3.44 -5.14 -14.88
N ALA A 46 3.46 -3.83 -15.12
CA ALA A 46 4.10 -2.85 -14.22
C ALA A 46 3.24 -2.47 -13.00
N VAL A 47 1.98 -2.89 -12.98
CA VAL A 47 1.05 -2.68 -11.87
C VAL A 47 0.52 -4.03 -11.41
N THR A 48 0.45 -4.26 -10.10
CA THR A 48 -0.27 -5.40 -9.52
C THR A 48 -1.52 -4.89 -8.85
N ARG A 49 -2.70 -5.28 -9.36
CA ARG A 49 -3.98 -4.87 -8.82
C ARG A 49 -4.47 -5.90 -7.80
N ILE A 50 -4.82 -5.45 -6.61
CA ILE A 50 -5.52 -6.24 -5.61
C ILE A 50 -6.93 -5.69 -5.47
N THR A 51 -7.93 -6.54 -5.61
CA THR A 51 -9.33 -6.20 -5.41
C THR A 51 -9.83 -6.96 -4.19
N LEU A 52 -10.36 -6.25 -3.19
CA LEU A 52 -10.92 -6.81 -1.98
C LEU A 52 -12.41 -6.42 -1.91
N ASP A 53 -13.31 -7.40 -1.93
CA ASP A 53 -14.72 -7.17 -1.67
C ASP A 53 -14.99 -7.39 -0.17
N VAL A 54 -15.49 -6.36 0.52
CA VAL A 54 -15.71 -6.30 1.97
C VAL A 54 -17.21 -6.21 2.27
N ALA A 55 -17.76 -7.21 2.97
CA ALA A 55 -19.17 -7.27 3.31
C ALA A 55 -19.41 -7.73 4.76
N PRO A 56 -20.14 -6.98 5.60
CA PRO A 56 -20.68 -5.65 5.35
C PRO A 56 -19.59 -4.56 5.25
N PRO A 57 -19.90 -3.39 4.63
CA PRO A 57 -19.01 -2.23 4.58
C PRO A 57 -18.47 -1.87 5.95
N SER A 58 -17.15 -1.77 6.05
CA SER A 58 -16.45 -1.51 7.31
C SER A 58 -15.36 -0.48 7.08
N ALA A 59 -15.18 0.43 8.04
CA ALA A 59 -14.12 1.42 7.97
C ALA A 59 -12.75 0.72 8.00
N HIS A 60 -11.82 1.22 7.21
CA HIS A 60 -10.49 0.65 7.06
C HIS A 60 -9.41 1.74 7.02
N GLN A 61 -8.20 1.36 7.40
CA GLN A 61 -7.01 2.19 7.38
C GLN A 61 -5.88 1.43 6.69
N ILE A 62 -5.17 2.12 5.80
CA ILE A 62 -4.04 1.55 5.06
C ILE A 62 -2.76 2.23 5.57
N SER A 63 -1.84 1.43 6.09
CA SER A 63 -0.54 1.88 6.57
C SER A 63 0.56 1.18 5.77
N GLN A 64 1.48 1.96 5.21
CA GLN A 64 2.64 1.41 4.50
C GLN A 64 3.82 1.34 5.46
N GLU A 65 4.32 0.12 5.70
CA GLU A 65 5.59 -0.13 6.38
C GLU A 65 6.71 -0.34 5.35
N SER A 66 7.94 -0.59 5.82
CA SER A 66 9.12 -0.72 4.97
C SER A 66 9.04 -1.85 3.96
N SER A 67 8.51 -3.01 4.35
CA SER A 67 8.45 -4.24 3.52
C SER A 67 7.04 -4.82 3.39
N ARG A 68 6.05 -4.16 3.99
CA ARG A 68 4.68 -4.66 4.04
C ARG A 68 3.68 -3.52 4.06
N LEU A 69 2.51 -3.77 3.51
CA LEU A 69 1.39 -2.85 3.51
C LEU A 69 0.29 -3.46 4.38
N ILE A 70 -0.09 -2.75 5.43
CA ILE A 70 -1.01 -3.21 6.48
C ILE A 70 -2.36 -2.55 6.28
N LEU A 71 -3.39 -3.38 6.12
CA LEU A 71 -4.78 -2.95 6.15
C LEU A 71 -5.37 -3.30 7.49
N ARG A 72 -5.82 -2.29 8.22
CA ARG A 72 -6.53 -2.46 9.49
C ARG A 72 -8.01 -2.14 9.29
N PHE A 73 -8.87 -3.02 9.74
CA PHE A 73 -10.31 -2.85 9.70
C PHE A 73 -10.86 -2.56 11.10
N GLU A 74 -11.85 -1.69 11.19
CA GLU A 74 -12.56 -1.41 12.44
C GLU A 74 -13.65 -2.47 12.67
N ALA A 75 -13.18 -3.66 13.08
CA ALA A 75 -13.96 -4.87 13.32
C ALA A 75 -13.30 -5.73 14.42
N ASP A 76 -14.05 -6.65 15.02
CA ASP A 76 -13.53 -7.56 16.05
C ASP A 76 -12.71 -8.71 15.46
N ALA A 77 -13.10 -9.17 14.26
CA ALA A 77 -12.43 -10.23 13.51
C ALA A 77 -12.72 -10.11 12.01
N LEU A 78 -11.92 -10.79 11.19
CA LEU A 78 -12.13 -10.87 9.74
C LEU A 78 -12.35 -12.31 9.30
N ASP A 79 -13.33 -12.50 8.42
CA ASP A 79 -13.48 -13.74 7.65
C ASP A 79 -12.81 -13.55 6.29
N ALA A 80 -11.49 -13.71 6.25
CA ALA A 80 -10.67 -13.42 5.08
C ALA A 80 -10.46 -14.68 4.21
N SER A 81 -10.99 -14.65 3.00
CA SER A 81 -10.66 -15.58 1.92
C SER A 81 -9.61 -14.93 1.03
N LEU A 82 -8.35 -15.00 1.45
CA LEU A 82 -7.23 -14.40 0.74
C LEU A 82 -6.81 -15.28 -0.46
N PRO A 83 -6.56 -14.67 -1.63
CA PRO A 83 -6.05 -15.40 -2.77
C PRO A 83 -4.59 -15.82 -2.52
N SER A 84 -4.20 -17.00 -2.99
CA SER A 84 -2.78 -17.34 -3.07
C SER A 84 -2.13 -16.46 -4.13
N ALA A 85 -1.55 -15.33 -3.73
CA ALA A 85 -0.77 -14.50 -4.63
C ALA A 85 0.46 -15.31 -5.09
N ALA A 86 0.64 -15.46 -6.40
CA ALA A 86 1.92 -15.93 -6.91
C ALA A 86 2.96 -14.85 -6.57
N ALA A 87 4.03 -15.24 -5.89
CA ALA A 87 5.12 -14.34 -5.54
C ALA A 87 5.64 -13.67 -6.82
N ASN A 88 5.48 -12.35 -6.88
CA ASN A 88 5.90 -11.50 -7.97
C ASN A 88 6.93 -10.48 -7.44
N ASP A 89 7.58 -9.77 -8.36
CA ASP A 89 8.61 -8.79 -7.98
C ASP A 89 8.05 -7.57 -7.20
N VAL A 90 6.73 -7.32 -7.30
CA VAL A 90 6.04 -6.21 -6.60
C VAL A 90 5.31 -6.68 -5.34
N LEU A 91 4.75 -7.89 -5.34
CA LEU A 91 3.95 -8.45 -4.25
C LEU A 91 4.41 -9.89 -4.00
N GLN A 92 4.93 -10.15 -2.81
CA GLN A 92 5.43 -11.46 -2.41
C GLN A 92 4.33 -12.36 -1.87
N GLY A 93 3.34 -11.79 -1.18
CA GLY A 93 2.29 -12.56 -0.52
C GLY A 93 1.19 -11.68 0.06
N VAL A 94 0.06 -12.31 0.35
CA VAL A 94 -1.07 -11.71 1.07
C VAL A 94 -1.46 -12.67 2.19
N HIS A 95 -1.41 -12.21 3.42
CA HIS A 95 -1.66 -13.05 4.59
C HIS A 95 -2.39 -12.29 5.70
N PRO A 96 -3.09 -12.99 6.61
CA PRO A 96 -3.68 -12.35 7.79
C PRO A 96 -2.59 -11.76 8.68
N GLY A 97 -2.76 -10.51 9.13
CA GLY A 97 -1.77 -9.86 9.98
C GLY A 97 -1.74 -10.41 11.41
N GLU A 98 -0.93 -9.79 12.27
CA GLU A 98 -0.77 -10.22 13.67
C GLU A 98 -2.06 -10.07 14.50
N THR A 99 -2.92 -9.12 14.11
CA THR A 99 -4.21 -8.86 14.77
C THR A 99 -5.34 -9.47 13.92
N PRO A 100 -6.41 -10.04 14.53
CA PRO A 100 -7.52 -10.67 13.78
C PRO A 100 -8.31 -9.70 12.87
N SER A 101 -8.12 -8.39 13.03
CA SER A 101 -8.71 -7.32 12.21
C SER A 101 -7.77 -6.73 11.17
N THR A 102 -6.64 -7.40 10.88
CA THR A 102 -5.60 -6.89 9.97
C THR A 102 -5.28 -7.85 8.82
N ILE A 103 -4.99 -7.30 7.65
CA ILE A 103 -4.44 -8.01 6.49
C ILE A 103 -3.08 -7.39 6.16
N ALA A 104 -2.06 -8.23 6.01
CA ALA A 104 -0.73 -7.83 5.60
C ALA A 104 -0.46 -8.26 4.15
N LEU A 105 0.08 -7.33 3.38
CA LEU A 105 0.58 -7.58 2.03
C LEU A 105 2.10 -7.45 2.07
N ASP A 106 2.80 -8.51 1.71
CA ASP A 106 4.26 -8.50 1.64
C ASP A 106 4.69 -7.84 0.34
N LEU A 107 5.42 -6.73 0.45
CA LEU A 107 5.90 -5.98 -0.70
C LEU A 107 7.21 -6.58 -1.23
N GLY A 108 7.32 -6.65 -2.55
CA GLY A 108 8.53 -7.11 -3.23
C GLY A 108 9.54 -5.97 -3.48
N PRO A 109 10.77 -6.32 -3.90
CA PRO A 109 11.86 -5.35 -4.07
C PRO A 109 11.64 -4.36 -5.22
N ARG A 110 10.74 -4.63 -6.16
CA ARG A 110 10.34 -3.66 -7.21
C ARG A 110 9.19 -2.76 -6.79
N PHE A 111 8.65 -2.86 -5.59
CA PHE A 111 7.58 -1.95 -5.16
C PHE A 111 8.09 -0.50 -5.11
N ALA A 112 7.34 0.44 -5.71
CA ALA A 112 7.64 1.87 -5.67
C ALA A 112 6.58 2.67 -4.92
N SER A 113 5.31 2.49 -5.27
CA SER A 113 4.19 3.21 -4.65
C SER A 113 2.89 2.42 -4.75
N PHE A 114 1.88 2.81 -3.98
CA PHE A 114 0.55 2.23 -4.04
C PHE A 114 -0.52 3.31 -4.26
N ARG A 115 -1.64 2.91 -4.84
CA ARG A 115 -2.85 3.72 -4.94
C ARG A 115 -4.04 2.89 -4.50
N ALA A 116 -4.77 3.35 -3.49
CA ALA A 116 -6.00 2.72 -3.04
C ALA A 116 -7.21 3.54 -3.48
N THR A 117 -8.27 2.85 -3.92
CA THR A 117 -9.53 3.44 -4.34
C THR A 117 -10.67 2.57 -3.80
N GLU A 118 -11.69 3.20 -3.23
CA GLU A 118 -12.86 2.53 -2.67
C GLU A 118 -14.05 2.74 -3.61
N GLU A 119 -14.68 1.65 -4.04
CA GLU A 119 -15.79 1.64 -4.98
C GLU A 119 -16.98 0.90 -4.36
N PRO A 120 -18.22 1.30 -4.66
CA PRO A 120 -19.40 0.51 -4.30
C PRO A 120 -19.33 -0.88 -4.94
N GLY A 121 -19.40 -1.93 -4.12
CA GLY A 121 -19.40 -3.32 -4.56
C GLY A 121 -20.81 -3.89 -4.74
N ASP A 122 -20.88 -5.14 -5.16
CA ASP A 122 -22.15 -5.85 -5.34
C ASP A 122 -22.82 -6.15 -3.98
N ARG A 123 -24.17 -6.19 -3.98
CA ARG A 123 -24.99 -6.54 -2.81
C ARG A 123 -24.69 -5.69 -1.55
N GLY A 124 -24.33 -4.42 -1.75
CA GLY A 124 -24.03 -3.50 -0.66
C GLY A 124 -22.69 -3.79 0.04
N ALA A 125 -21.79 -4.53 -0.60
CA ALA A 125 -20.39 -4.62 -0.21
C ALA A 125 -19.62 -3.35 -0.60
N THR A 126 -18.46 -3.15 -0.01
CA THR A 126 -17.47 -2.19 -0.50
C THR A 126 -16.37 -2.92 -1.24
N ARG A 127 -16.03 -2.47 -2.44
CA ARG A 127 -14.87 -2.97 -3.20
C ARG A 127 -13.68 -2.02 -3.01
N LEU A 128 -12.64 -2.51 -2.34
CA LEU A 128 -11.37 -1.81 -2.21
C LEU A 128 -10.41 -2.28 -3.31
N VAL A 129 -9.99 -1.36 -4.17
CA VAL A 129 -9.03 -1.61 -5.26
C VAL A 129 -7.69 -0.98 -4.91
N ILE A 130 -6.63 -1.77 -4.86
CA ILE A 130 -5.28 -1.37 -4.50
C ILE A 130 -4.35 -1.68 -5.67
N ASP A 131 -3.85 -0.64 -6.30
CA ASP A 131 -2.87 -0.73 -7.38
C ASP A 131 -1.46 -0.55 -6.79
N LEU A 132 -0.65 -1.61 -6.83
CA LEU A 132 0.77 -1.57 -6.48
C LEU A 132 1.59 -1.29 -7.74
N ILE A 133 2.39 -0.23 -7.73
CA ILE A 133 3.15 0.24 -8.88
C ILE A 133 4.61 -0.19 -8.73
N ALA A 134 5.14 -0.82 -9.79
CA ALA A 134 6.53 -1.23 -9.86
C ALA A 134 7.47 -0.05 -10.16
N GLN A 135 8.66 -0.07 -9.56
CA GLN A 135 9.77 0.81 -9.91
C GLN A 135 10.14 0.58 -11.37
N PRO A 136 10.15 1.62 -12.22
CA PRO A 136 10.62 1.49 -13.59
C PRO A 136 12.08 0.99 -13.58
N ALA A 137 12.42 0.13 -14.53
CA ALA A 137 13.81 -0.30 -14.69
C ALA A 137 14.67 0.95 -14.93
N GLN A 138 15.51 1.32 -13.95
CA GLN A 138 16.48 2.39 -14.14
C GLN A 138 17.43 1.96 -15.26
N PRO A 139 17.55 2.74 -16.34
CA PRO A 139 18.58 2.49 -17.35
C PRO A 139 19.95 2.51 -16.67
N PRO A 140 20.87 1.59 -16.99
CA PRO A 140 22.24 1.68 -16.51
C PRO A 140 22.87 2.95 -17.10
N GLY A 141 23.09 3.98 -16.28
CA GLY A 141 23.87 5.17 -16.66
C GLY A 141 23.25 6.56 -16.47
N ALA A 142 22.23 6.76 -15.64
CA ALA A 142 21.85 8.12 -15.25
C ALA A 142 22.65 8.57 -14.01
N THR A 143 23.84 9.11 -14.24
CA THR A 143 24.56 9.94 -13.27
C THR A 143 23.61 11.07 -12.81
N PRO A 144 23.50 11.40 -11.51
CA PRO A 144 22.73 12.56 -11.06
C PRO A 144 23.11 13.80 -11.87
N PRO A 145 22.15 14.65 -12.29
CA PRO A 145 22.48 15.94 -12.88
C PRO A 145 23.33 16.69 -11.86
N ALA A 146 24.56 17.04 -12.24
CA ALA A 146 25.36 17.95 -11.44
C ALA A 146 24.53 19.23 -11.19
N PRO A 147 24.57 19.80 -9.97
CA PRO A 147 23.88 21.06 -9.70
C PRO A 147 24.28 22.13 -10.73
N PRO A 148 23.37 23.04 -11.15
CA PRO A 148 23.70 24.06 -12.13
C PRO A 148 24.94 24.83 -11.66
N ALA A 149 25.99 24.84 -12.48
CA ALA A 149 27.14 25.67 -12.23
C ALA A 149 26.65 27.12 -12.13
N GLN A 150 26.84 27.74 -10.96
CA GLN A 150 26.60 29.17 -10.81
C GLN A 150 27.45 29.91 -11.86
N PRO A 151 26.88 30.91 -12.56
CA PRO A 151 27.64 31.72 -13.49
C PRO A 151 28.88 32.30 -12.78
N PRO A 152 30.07 32.28 -13.41
CA PRO A 152 31.25 32.90 -12.83
C PRO A 152 30.95 34.40 -12.58
N PRO A 153 31.43 34.97 -11.46
CA PRO A 153 31.23 36.38 -11.17
C PRO A 153 31.83 37.24 -12.29
N PRO A 154 31.19 38.35 -12.68
CA PRO A 154 31.69 39.22 -13.72
C PRO A 154 33.06 39.79 -13.32
N GLU A 155 34.07 39.53 -14.14
CA GLU A 155 35.40 40.11 -13.99
C GLU A 155 35.31 41.65 -14.08
N PRO A 156 35.96 42.39 -13.16
CA PRO A 156 36.04 43.84 -13.27
C PRO A 156 36.85 44.25 -14.51
N PRO A 157 36.47 45.36 -15.17
CA PRO A 157 37.04 45.76 -16.46
C PRO A 157 38.55 46.01 -16.37
N PRO A 158 39.33 45.62 -17.39
CA PRO A 158 40.77 45.81 -17.37
C PRO A 158 41.08 47.31 -17.42
N LEU A 159 41.74 47.79 -16.36
CA LEU A 159 42.49 49.03 -16.36
C LEU A 159 43.35 49.08 -17.63
N ARG A 160 42.99 49.99 -18.54
CA ARG A 160 43.83 50.43 -19.65
C ARG A 160 45.08 51.09 -19.08
N ALA A 161 46.07 50.28 -18.68
CA ALA A 161 47.43 50.74 -18.51
C ALA A 161 48.12 50.67 -19.88
N CYS A 162 48.11 51.83 -20.53
CA CYS A 162 48.93 52.20 -21.66
C CYS A 162 50.33 51.59 -21.60
N ALA A 163 50.66 50.81 -22.64
CA ALA A 163 51.92 50.85 -23.37
C ALA A 163 53.24 50.89 -22.57
N ALA A 164 53.74 49.71 -22.18
CA ALA A 164 55.18 49.47 -22.10
C ALA A 164 55.61 48.61 -23.30
N ARG A 165 55.82 49.26 -24.44
CA ARG A 165 56.44 48.64 -25.63
C ARG A 165 57.74 49.37 -25.95
N ARG A 166 58.88 48.75 -25.60
CA ARG A 166 59.92 48.35 -26.56
C ARG A 166 61.14 47.81 -25.84
N ALA A 167 61.47 46.57 -26.19
CA ALA A 167 62.72 45.92 -25.87
C ALA A 167 63.87 46.46 -26.74
N ARG A 168 65.01 46.68 -26.08
CA ARG A 168 66.42 46.37 -26.44
C ARG A 168 66.83 46.34 -27.92
N SER A 169 67.91 47.08 -28.23
CA SER A 169 69.03 46.68 -29.13
C SER A 169 70.11 47.79 -29.12
N ARG A 170 71.21 47.64 -28.37
CA ARG A 170 72.58 47.22 -28.79
C ARG A 170 73.47 48.31 -29.44
N ARG A 171 74.71 48.33 -28.94
CA ARG A 171 76.04 48.58 -29.56
C ARG A 171 76.68 49.98 -29.46
N THR A 172 77.88 49.94 -28.84
CA THR A 172 79.14 50.67 -29.08
C THR A 172 79.12 52.18 -29.15
#